data_AF-A0A497SW57-F1
#
_entry.id   AF-A0A497SW57-F1
#
_cell.length_a   1.000
_cell.length_b   1.000
_cell.length_c   1.000
_cell.angle_alpha   90.00
_cell.angle_beta   90.00
_cell.angle_gamma   90.00
#
_symmetry.space_group_name_H-M   'P 1'
#
loop_
_entity.id
_entity.type
_entity.pdbx_description
1 polymer ?
#
loop_
_entity_poly.entity_id
_entity_poly.type
_entity_poly.pdbx_seq_one_letter_code
_entity_poly.pdbx_strand_id
1 'polypeptide(L)'
;MDPATQRRLATGAMTYLFILMGYLFFRVLDVSTKSALTFPLRFPNLFLVLRAESGMFETLGQIFGEFLLFAAPFVPIVIGLTVLVIYGRKYGEDVELGLLSSGLAAFTGTLILMFYGFEFQGFSLTLILFSIGVAVCGLLSTGLGETYAHELDKWRRYRVGSNSMGRMLTIINLAIIVSVMISLGTDLGYYENTYKGEIKTMITYLMPETTAHLDIETLNQTGVFTEEMLQQIQRLPPEQREQILQELQNELEVQKSKMEIELNSILDSDKVRAMIDFSLLMVVVVIWSVLDLLKSLVFSPFAGLLTTITAERNPVL
;
A
#
# COMPACT_ATOMS: atom_id res chain seq x y z
N MET A 1 18.03 -23.70 35.14
CA MET A 1 18.22 -22.59 34.19
C MET A 1 18.14 -21.30 35.00
N ASP A 2 19.09 -20.39 34.85
CA ASP A 2 19.11 -19.19 35.68
C ASP A 2 17.98 -18.21 35.24
N PRO A 3 17.54 -17.29 36.13
CA PRO A 3 16.48 -16.33 35.80
C PRO A 3 16.84 -15.39 34.65
N ALA A 4 18.12 -15.08 34.44
CA ALA A 4 18.57 -14.20 33.37
C ALA A 4 18.40 -14.87 31.99
N THR A 5 18.84 -16.12 31.84
CA THR A 5 18.68 -16.87 30.58
C THR A 5 17.21 -17.13 30.26
N GLN A 6 16.37 -17.40 31.28
CA GLN A 6 14.92 -17.55 31.06
C GLN A 6 14.29 -16.26 30.51
N ARG A 7 14.65 -15.09 31.04
CA ARG A 7 14.14 -13.79 30.54
C ARG A 7 14.65 -13.48 29.13
N ARG A 8 15.92 -13.76 28.86
CA ARG A 8 16.53 -13.60 27.53
C ARG A 8 15.78 -14.43 26.49
N LEU A 9 15.57 -15.72 26.77
CA LEU A 9 14.83 -16.61 25.86
C LEU A 9 13.37 -16.19 25.69
N ALA A 10 12.67 -15.82 26.77
CA ALA A 10 11.28 -15.36 26.68
C ALA A 10 11.17 -14.10 25.81
N THR A 11 12.07 -13.15 25.98
CA THR A 11 12.14 -11.92 25.18
C THR A 11 12.40 -12.22 23.71
N GLY A 12 13.35 -13.12 23.43
CA GLY A 12 13.67 -13.54 22.07
C GLY A 12 12.50 -14.24 21.39
N ALA A 13 11.83 -15.17 22.09
CA ALA A 13 10.67 -15.88 21.58
C ALA A 13 9.48 -14.95 21.30
N MET A 14 9.17 -14.02 22.22
CA MET A 14 8.11 -13.02 22.01
C MET A 14 8.40 -12.15 20.80
N THR A 15 9.63 -11.64 20.69
CA THR A 15 10.07 -10.82 19.55
C THR A 15 9.93 -11.58 18.24
N TYR A 16 10.42 -12.82 18.20
CA TYR A 16 10.33 -13.70 17.04
C TYR A 16 8.87 -13.87 16.59
N LEU A 17 7.97 -14.21 17.52
CA LEU A 17 6.55 -14.43 17.24
C LEU A 17 5.87 -13.17 16.71
N PHE A 18 6.12 -12.01 17.30
CA PHE A 18 5.54 -10.75 16.86
C PHE A 18 6.03 -10.35 15.47
N ILE A 19 7.32 -10.47 15.19
CA ILE A 19 7.85 -10.17 13.86
C ILE A 19 7.27 -11.15 12.84
N LEU A 20 7.25 -12.45 13.12
CA LEU A 20 6.67 -13.46 12.25
C LEU A 20 5.18 -13.21 11.98
N MET A 21 4.42 -12.77 12.99
CA MET A 21 3.02 -12.39 12.84
C MET A 21 2.85 -11.24 11.85
N GLY A 22 3.78 -10.28 11.81
CA GLY A 22 3.80 -9.24 10.78
C GLY A 22 3.90 -9.79 9.36
N TYR A 23 4.81 -10.74 9.12
CA TYR A 23 4.92 -11.43 7.83
C TYR A 23 3.65 -12.21 7.47
N LEU A 24 3.02 -12.85 8.45
CA LEU A 24 1.73 -13.51 8.24
C LEU A 24 0.62 -12.51 7.90
N PHE A 25 0.64 -11.31 8.48
CA PHE A 25 -0.33 -10.25 8.16
C PHE A 25 -0.13 -9.75 6.73
N PHE A 26 1.12 -9.56 6.28
CA PHE A 26 1.40 -9.28 4.87
C PHE A 26 0.75 -10.32 3.95
N ARG A 27 0.80 -11.60 4.34
CA ARG A 27 0.18 -12.69 3.57
C ARG A 27 -1.35 -12.65 3.57
N VAL A 28 -1.94 -12.54 4.76
CA VAL A 28 -3.40 -12.65 4.96
C VAL A 28 -4.13 -11.45 4.35
N LEU A 29 -3.51 -10.27 4.39
CA LEU A 29 -4.08 -9.03 3.87
C LEU A 29 -3.68 -8.74 2.41
N ASP A 30 -2.97 -9.66 1.75
CA ASP A 30 -2.47 -9.53 0.37
C ASP A 30 -1.71 -8.21 0.10
N VAL A 31 -0.96 -7.75 1.09
CA VAL A 31 -0.21 -6.50 1.00
C VAL A 31 1.09 -6.77 0.24
N SER A 32 1.17 -6.28 -1.01
CA SER A 32 2.32 -6.46 -1.91
C SER A 32 2.88 -5.14 -2.45
N THR A 33 4.14 -5.15 -2.89
CA THR A 33 4.76 -4.01 -3.58
C THR A 33 3.97 -3.59 -4.81
N LYS A 34 3.42 -4.57 -5.53
CA LYS A 34 2.57 -4.33 -6.70
C LYS A 34 1.32 -3.56 -6.31
N SER A 35 0.66 -3.93 -5.21
CA SER A 35 -0.49 -3.19 -4.69
C SER A 35 -0.11 -1.74 -4.36
N ALA A 36 1.01 -1.52 -3.65
CA ALA A 36 1.48 -0.17 -3.32
C ALA A 36 1.82 0.69 -4.54
N LEU A 37 2.49 0.12 -5.54
CA LEU A 37 2.88 0.81 -6.77
C LEU A 37 1.68 1.10 -7.69
N THR A 38 0.68 0.23 -7.68
CA THR A 38 -0.54 0.38 -8.48
C THR A 38 -1.67 1.10 -7.73
N PHE A 39 -1.50 1.45 -6.46
CA PHE A 39 -2.53 2.17 -5.71
C PHE A 39 -2.76 3.60 -6.25
N PRO A 40 -1.73 4.46 -6.46
CA PRO A 40 -1.94 5.78 -7.07
C PRO A 40 -2.56 5.71 -8.47
N LEU A 41 -2.36 4.58 -9.14
CA LEU A 41 -2.91 4.28 -10.46
C LEU A 41 -4.39 3.95 -10.44
N ARG A 42 -4.78 3.09 -9.51
CA ARG A 42 -6.16 2.65 -9.35
C ARG A 42 -7.00 3.71 -8.65
N PHE A 43 -6.38 4.55 -7.82
CA PHE A 43 -7.07 5.53 -6.99
C PHE A 43 -8.08 6.39 -7.75
N PRO A 44 -7.76 7.02 -8.91
CA PRO A 44 -8.75 7.84 -9.62
C PRO A 44 -9.95 7.01 -10.11
N ASN A 45 -9.70 5.80 -10.62
CA ASN A 45 -10.74 4.90 -11.10
C ASN A 45 -11.61 4.41 -9.94
N LEU A 46 -11.00 3.93 -8.86
CA LEU A 46 -11.66 3.50 -7.63
C LEU A 46 -12.51 4.64 -7.05
N PHE A 47 -11.97 5.85 -7.02
CA PHE A 47 -12.68 7.02 -6.52
C PHE A 47 -13.89 7.38 -7.38
N LEU A 48 -13.78 7.33 -8.71
CA LEU A 48 -14.89 7.64 -9.62
C LEU A 48 -16.02 6.61 -9.49
N VAL A 49 -15.69 5.32 -9.51
CA VAL A 49 -16.65 4.22 -9.39
C VAL A 49 -17.36 4.26 -8.03
N LEU A 50 -16.58 4.28 -6.93
CA LEU A 50 -17.15 4.27 -5.58
C LEU A 50 -17.97 5.52 -5.29
N ARG A 51 -17.54 6.69 -5.80
CA ARG A 51 -18.30 7.94 -5.61
C ARG A 51 -19.65 7.88 -6.30
N ALA A 52 -19.71 7.29 -7.49
CA ALA A 52 -20.96 7.11 -8.22
C ALA A 52 -21.94 6.20 -7.46
N GLU A 53 -21.43 5.19 -6.74
CA GLU A 53 -22.24 4.19 -6.05
C GLU A 53 -22.62 4.56 -4.59
N SER A 54 -21.71 5.16 -3.83
CA SER A 54 -21.80 5.27 -2.35
C SER A 54 -21.69 6.71 -1.82
N GLY A 55 -21.40 7.68 -2.69
CA GLY A 55 -21.19 9.07 -2.29
C GLY A 55 -19.81 9.35 -1.67
N MET A 56 -19.49 10.63 -1.48
CA MET A 56 -18.12 11.09 -1.21
C MET A 56 -17.53 10.58 0.12
N PHE A 57 -18.29 10.58 1.20
CA PHE A 57 -17.77 10.22 2.53
C PHE A 57 -17.50 8.72 2.66
N GLU A 58 -18.37 7.87 2.09
CA GLU A 58 -18.19 6.42 2.14
C GLU A 58 -17.01 6.00 1.25
N THR A 59 -16.87 6.60 0.07
CA THR A 59 -15.70 6.43 -0.80
C THR A 59 -14.39 6.79 -0.07
N LEU A 60 -14.35 7.94 0.61
CA LEU A 60 -13.17 8.32 1.39
C LEU A 60 -12.87 7.33 2.52
N GLY A 61 -13.92 6.82 3.18
CA GLY A 61 -13.79 5.80 4.22
C GLY A 61 -13.20 4.49 3.70
N GLN A 62 -13.66 4.01 2.55
CA GLN A 62 -13.16 2.78 1.93
C GLN A 62 -11.69 2.91 1.50
N ILE A 63 -11.33 4.03 0.86
CA ILE A 63 -9.93 4.32 0.48
C ILE A 63 -9.03 4.41 1.71
N PHE A 64 -9.47 5.08 2.78
CA PHE A 64 -8.73 5.10 4.05
C PHE A 64 -8.59 3.70 4.67
N GLY A 65 -9.60 2.85 4.51
CA GLY A 65 -9.57 1.46 4.93
C GLY A 65 -8.43 0.67 4.27
N GLU A 66 -8.28 0.79 2.95
CA GLU A 66 -7.17 0.14 2.22
C GLU A 66 -5.80 0.60 2.72
N PHE A 67 -5.67 1.89 3.05
CA PHE A 67 -4.45 2.43 3.63
C PHE A 67 -4.14 1.85 5.02
N LEU A 68 -5.16 1.65 5.86
CA LEU A 68 -4.99 1.01 7.17
C LEU A 68 -4.61 -0.47 7.03
N LEU A 69 -5.15 -1.18 6.04
CA LEU A 69 -4.76 -2.55 5.73
C LEU A 69 -3.27 -2.63 5.35
N PHE A 70 -2.75 -1.65 4.61
CA PHE A 70 -1.33 -1.56 4.29
C PHE A 70 -0.45 -1.35 5.54
N ALA A 71 -0.93 -0.59 6.52
CA ALA A 71 -0.20 -0.31 7.76
C ALA A 71 -0.27 -1.46 8.79
N ALA A 72 -1.31 -2.30 8.74
CA ALA A 72 -1.57 -3.33 9.74
C ALA A 72 -0.41 -4.33 9.96
N PRO A 73 0.29 -4.83 8.91
CA PRO A 73 1.43 -5.74 9.08
C PRO A 73 2.61 -5.17 9.87
N PHE A 74 2.76 -3.84 9.89
CA PHE A 74 3.85 -3.17 10.62
C PHE A 74 3.60 -3.13 12.13
N VAL A 75 2.33 -3.15 12.58
CA VAL A 75 1.96 -3.11 14.00
C VAL A 75 2.69 -4.19 14.82
N PRO A 76 2.58 -5.49 14.48
CA PRO A 76 3.23 -6.53 15.26
C PRO A 76 4.77 -6.47 15.16
N ILE A 77 5.33 -6.03 14.04
CA ILE A 77 6.78 -5.83 13.90
C ILE A 77 7.27 -4.75 14.87
N VAL A 78 6.54 -3.63 14.94
CA VAL A 78 6.81 -2.54 15.87
C VAL A 78 6.72 -3.02 17.32
N ILE A 79 5.75 -3.86 17.67
CA ILE A 79 5.67 -4.48 19.01
C ILE A 79 6.92 -5.33 19.29
N GLY A 80 7.29 -6.24 18.37
CA GLY A 80 8.46 -7.10 18.53
C GLY A 80 9.75 -6.31 18.72
N LEU A 81 10.02 -5.30 17.87
CA LEU A 81 11.19 -4.44 18.02
C LEU A 81 11.14 -3.60 19.30
N THR A 82 9.96 -3.17 19.75
CA THR A 82 9.81 -2.45 21.03
C THR A 82 10.17 -3.33 22.23
N VAL A 83 9.85 -4.63 22.18
CA VAL A 83 10.24 -5.59 23.22
C VAL A 83 11.77 -5.67 23.35
N LEU A 84 12.50 -5.69 22.23
CA LEU A 84 13.97 -5.63 22.25
C LEU A 84 14.51 -4.30 22.78
N VAL A 85 13.88 -3.16 22.42
CA VAL A 85 14.25 -1.85 22.98
C VAL A 85 14.08 -1.82 24.50
N ILE A 86 12.99 -2.40 25.03
CA ILE A 86 12.74 -2.50 26.48
C ILE A 86 13.79 -3.39 27.14
N TYR A 87 14.18 -4.48 26.49
CA TYR A 87 15.24 -5.36 26.99
C TYR A 87 16.57 -4.62 27.07
N GLY A 88 17.00 -4.00 25.98
CA GLY A 88 18.26 -3.25 25.91
C GLY A 88 18.35 -2.15 26.96
N ARG A 89 17.26 -1.42 27.17
CA ARG A 89 17.16 -0.43 28.24
C ARG A 89 17.37 -1.01 29.65
N LYS A 90 16.86 -2.22 29.92
CA LYS A 90 16.87 -2.80 31.29
C LYS A 90 18.13 -3.60 31.59
N TYR A 91 18.71 -4.24 30.57
CA TYR A 91 19.76 -5.25 30.74
C TYR A 91 21.02 -4.97 29.92
N GLY A 92 21.04 -3.89 29.14
CA GLY A 92 22.15 -3.55 28.24
C GLY A 92 22.02 -4.20 26.87
N GLU A 93 22.95 -3.83 25.99
CA GLU A 93 23.05 -4.32 24.62
C GLU A 93 23.23 -5.84 24.56
N ASP A 94 22.44 -6.48 23.70
CA ASP A 94 22.52 -7.92 23.40
C ASP A 94 22.24 -8.09 21.90
N VAL A 95 23.30 -7.93 21.11
CA VAL A 95 23.25 -8.01 19.64
C VAL A 95 22.85 -9.42 19.20
N GLU A 96 23.33 -10.44 19.90
CA GLU A 96 23.02 -11.84 19.59
C GLU A 96 21.53 -12.13 19.77
N LEU A 97 20.92 -11.69 20.88
CA LEU A 97 19.47 -11.80 21.09
C LEU A 97 18.69 -11.08 19.98
N GLY A 98 19.10 -9.85 19.64
CA GLY A 98 18.50 -9.05 18.59
C GLY A 98 18.52 -9.79 17.24
N LEU A 99 19.70 -10.27 16.82
CA LEU A 99 19.90 -10.99 15.56
C LEU A 99 19.13 -12.30 15.51
N LEU A 100 19.23 -13.12 16.57
CA LEU A 100 18.60 -14.43 16.59
C LEU A 100 17.08 -14.28 16.57
N SER A 101 16.51 -13.33 17.32
CA SER A 101 15.05 -13.17 17.37
C SER A 101 14.49 -12.51 16.11
N SER A 102 15.05 -11.37 15.66
CA SER A 102 14.53 -10.65 14.49
C SER A 102 15.00 -11.26 13.17
N GLY A 103 16.26 -11.68 13.09
CA GLY A 103 16.87 -12.21 11.88
C GLY A 103 16.30 -13.56 11.51
N LEU A 104 16.14 -14.47 12.49
CA LEU A 104 15.44 -15.74 12.23
C LEU A 104 13.98 -15.49 11.84
N ALA A 105 13.28 -14.57 12.52
CA ALA A 105 11.89 -14.27 12.17
C ALA A 105 11.76 -13.67 10.76
N ALA A 106 12.65 -12.75 10.38
CA ALA A 106 12.69 -12.15 9.06
C ALA A 106 13.03 -13.19 7.99
N PHE A 107 13.99 -14.08 8.25
CA PHE A 107 14.32 -15.18 7.35
C PHE A 107 13.15 -16.15 7.18
N THR A 108 12.58 -16.66 8.28
CA THR A 108 11.42 -17.55 8.24
C THR A 108 10.23 -16.89 7.57
N GLY A 109 9.92 -15.64 7.91
CA GLY A 109 8.83 -14.86 7.31
C GLY A 109 9.00 -14.64 5.81
N THR A 110 10.23 -14.39 5.36
CA THR A 110 10.57 -14.30 3.93
C THR A 110 10.31 -15.62 3.23
N LEU A 111 10.77 -16.75 3.81
CA LEU A 111 10.51 -18.06 3.23
C LEU A 111 9.02 -18.38 3.16
N ILE A 112 8.24 -18.05 4.20
CA ILE A 112 6.78 -18.25 4.19
C ILE A 112 6.16 -17.47 3.03
N LEU A 113 6.50 -16.20 2.86
CA LEU A 113 5.96 -15.39 1.78
C LEU A 113 6.45 -15.84 0.40
N MET A 114 7.67 -16.38 0.28
CA MET A 114 8.18 -16.95 -0.97
C MET A 114 7.54 -18.28 -1.35
N PHE A 115 7.30 -19.18 -0.39
CA PHE A 115 6.79 -20.54 -0.67
C PHE A 115 5.26 -20.64 -0.70
N TYR A 116 4.55 -19.80 0.07
CA TYR A 116 3.08 -19.77 0.11
C TYR A 116 2.47 -18.61 -0.70
N GLY A 117 3.33 -17.83 -1.38
CA GLY A 117 2.97 -16.84 -2.39
C GLY A 117 2.68 -17.53 -3.71
N PHE A 118 1.40 -17.59 -4.05
CA PHE A 118 0.78 -18.06 -5.29
C PHE A 118 1.62 -17.90 -6.59
N GLU A 119 1.32 -18.79 -7.52
CA GLU A 119 1.78 -19.01 -8.91
C GLU A 119 2.07 -17.79 -9.82
N PHE A 120 1.97 -16.54 -9.36
CA PHE A 120 2.23 -15.35 -10.19
C PHE A 120 2.91 -14.17 -9.48
N GLN A 121 3.44 -14.32 -8.26
CA GLN A 121 4.27 -13.29 -7.61
C GLN A 121 5.63 -13.87 -7.21
N GLY A 122 6.52 -13.95 -8.21
CA GLY A 122 7.89 -14.41 -8.02
C GLY A 122 8.67 -13.60 -6.99
N PHE A 123 9.87 -14.10 -6.67
CA PHE A 123 10.89 -13.48 -5.84
C PHE A 123 10.86 -11.94 -5.87
N SER A 124 10.28 -11.32 -4.83
CA SER A 124 10.20 -9.87 -4.74
C SER A 124 11.43 -9.33 -4.03
N LEU A 125 12.24 -8.54 -4.73
CA LEU A 125 13.39 -7.86 -4.15
C LEU A 125 13.00 -6.96 -2.96
N THR A 126 11.80 -6.38 -3.00
CA THR A 126 11.25 -5.59 -1.89
C THR A 126 11.08 -6.39 -0.62
N LEU A 127 10.57 -7.62 -0.71
CA LEU A 127 10.43 -8.47 0.45
C LEU A 127 11.80 -8.77 1.09
N ILE A 128 12.81 -9.05 0.28
CA ILE A 128 14.15 -9.40 0.76
C ILE A 128 14.81 -8.20 1.44
N LEU A 129 14.78 -7.04 0.78
CA LEU A 129 15.37 -5.82 1.34
C LEU A 129 14.61 -5.36 2.59
N PHE A 130 13.29 -5.49 2.61
CA PHE A 130 12.49 -5.29 3.81
C PHE A 130 12.95 -6.20 4.96
N SER A 131 13.12 -7.49 4.70
CA SER A 131 13.57 -8.46 5.69
C SER A 131 14.99 -8.20 6.20
N ILE A 132 15.89 -7.77 5.31
CA ILE A 132 17.21 -7.28 5.72
C ILE A 132 17.07 -6.06 6.63
N GLY A 133 16.19 -5.11 6.30
CA GLY A 133 15.88 -3.96 7.13
C GLY A 133 15.39 -4.34 8.53
N VAL A 134 14.48 -5.32 8.63
CA VAL A 134 13.98 -5.84 9.92
C VAL A 134 15.09 -6.53 10.72
N ALA A 135 15.93 -7.34 10.07
CA ALA A 135 17.07 -7.99 10.72
C ALA A 135 18.07 -6.97 11.28
N VAL A 136 18.44 -5.96 10.47
CA VAL A 136 19.30 -4.84 10.89
C VAL A 136 18.67 -4.06 12.06
N CYS A 137 17.35 -3.83 12.04
CA CYS A 137 16.69 -3.16 13.15
C CYS A 137 16.77 -3.98 14.45
N GLY A 138 16.60 -5.30 14.39
CA GLY A 138 16.75 -6.11 15.60
C GLY A 138 18.18 -6.13 16.14
N LEU A 139 19.20 -6.16 15.28
CA LEU A 139 20.61 -5.98 15.68
C LEU A 139 20.82 -4.68 16.47
N LEU A 140 20.22 -3.58 16.02
CA LEU A 140 20.42 -2.26 16.63
C LEU A 140 19.49 -1.96 17.80
N SER A 141 18.37 -2.69 17.91
CA SER A 141 17.27 -2.36 18.83
C SER A 141 17.67 -2.33 20.31
N THR A 142 18.48 -3.29 20.75
CA THR A 142 18.95 -3.38 22.15
C THR A 142 19.95 -2.26 22.46
N GLY A 143 20.94 -2.05 21.59
CA GLY A 143 21.91 -0.95 21.72
C GLY A 143 21.29 0.44 21.66
N LEU A 144 20.29 0.68 20.79
CA LEU A 144 19.52 1.93 20.77
C LEU A 144 18.72 2.13 22.06
N GLY A 145 18.16 1.05 22.61
CA GLY A 145 17.45 1.07 23.89
C GLY A 145 18.34 1.47 25.06
N GLU A 146 19.55 0.91 25.14
CA GLU A 146 20.56 1.27 26.15
C GLU A 146 21.07 2.70 25.97
N THR A 147 21.51 3.06 24.75
CA THR A 147 22.04 4.38 24.43
C THR A 147 21.05 5.49 24.80
N TYR A 148 19.80 5.35 24.35
CA TYR A 148 18.78 6.36 24.65
C TYR A 148 18.30 6.32 26.10
N ALA A 149 18.44 5.20 26.82
CA ALA A 149 18.19 5.21 28.25
C ALA A 149 19.22 6.09 28.98
N HIS A 150 20.50 5.99 28.62
CA HIS A 150 21.56 6.82 29.19
C HIS A 150 21.49 8.29 28.74
N GLU A 151 21.23 8.56 27.46
CA GLU A 151 21.17 9.93 26.94
C GLU A 151 19.92 10.70 27.38
N LEU A 152 18.79 10.00 27.51
CA LEU A 152 17.49 10.61 27.81
C LEU A 152 17.10 10.47 29.28
N ASP A 153 18.04 10.18 30.18
CA ASP A 153 17.81 9.98 31.63
C ASP A 153 17.07 11.17 32.30
N LYS A 154 17.11 12.37 31.70
CA LYS A 154 16.35 13.55 32.13
C LYS A 154 14.91 13.65 31.60
N TRP A 155 14.50 12.84 30.62
CA TRP A 155 13.19 12.93 29.97
C TRP A 155 12.46 11.59 29.91
N ARG A 156 11.13 11.67 30.07
CA ARG A 156 10.22 10.54 30.26
C ARG A 156 10.48 9.36 29.32
N ARG A 157 10.46 8.17 29.92
CA ARG A 157 10.47 6.78 29.38
C ARG A 157 9.90 6.61 27.96
N TYR A 158 8.81 7.32 27.66
CA TYR A 158 8.21 7.45 26.34
C TYR A 158 9.22 7.76 25.21
N ARG A 159 10.19 8.65 25.46
CA ARG A 159 11.15 9.10 24.44
C ARG A 159 12.14 8.01 24.03
N VAL A 160 12.48 7.08 24.93
CA VAL A 160 13.34 5.94 24.59
C VAL A 160 12.67 5.09 23.52
N GLY A 161 11.42 4.66 23.74
CA GLY A 161 10.66 3.89 22.77
C GLY A 161 10.41 4.63 21.47
N SER A 162 9.95 5.88 21.56
CA SER A 162 9.62 6.70 20.40
C SER A 162 10.84 7.00 19.53
N ASN A 163 11.98 7.37 20.10
CA ASN A 163 13.19 7.67 19.34
C ASN A 163 13.83 6.40 18.73
N SER A 164 13.96 5.32 19.52
CA SER A 164 14.49 4.04 18.99
C SER A 164 13.64 3.56 17.81
N MET A 165 12.32 3.56 17.97
CA MET A 165 11.41 3.13 16.91
C MET A 165 11.44 4.04 15.69
N GLY A 166 11.52 5.36 15.89
CA GLY A 166 11.64 6.31 14.79
C GLY A 166 12.90 6.06 13.94
N ARG A 167 14.03 5.74 14.57
CA ARG A 167 15.27 5.38 13.85
C ARG A 167 15.14 4.06 13.11
N MET A 168 14.63 3.01 13.77
CA MET A 168 14.43 1.69 13.16
C MET A 168 13.47 1.75 11.97
N LEU A 169 12.33 2.42 12.10
CA LEU A 169 11.39 2.59 10.99
C LEU A 169 11.97 3.42 9.85
N THR A 170 12.88 4.37 10.13
CA THR A 170 13.57 5.08 9.05
C THR A 170 14.48 4.13 8.25
N ILE A 171 15.16 3.18 8.91
CA ILE A 171 15.97 2.14 8.24
C ILE A 171 15.07 1.24 7.39
N ILE A 172 13.95 0.78 7.94
CA ILE A 172 12.97 -0.05 7.21
C ILE A 172 12.40 0.71 6.01
N ASN A 173 11.98 1.96 6.19
CA ASN A 173 11.46 2.80 5.11
C ASN A 173 12.49 3.00 4.00
N LEU A 174 13.76 3.19 4.35
CA LEU A 174 14.84 3.33 3.38
C LEU A 174 15.05 2.03 2.60
N ALA A 175 15.02 0.87 3.26
CA ALA A 175 15.10 -0.43 2.59
C ALA A 175 13.93 -0.64 1.62
N ILE A 176 12.70 -0.27 2.02
CA ILE A 176 11.52 -0.33 1.16
C ILE A 176 11.70 0.60 -0.05
N ILE A 177 12.06 1.87 0.13
CA ILE A 177 12.21 2.81 -0.98
C ILE A 177 13.28 2.40 -1.97
N VAL A 178 14.46 1.99 -1.48
CA VAL A 178 15.53 1.48 -2.36
C VAL A 178 15.01 0.30 -3.18
N SER A 179 14.26 -0.61 -2.56
CA SER A 179 13.72 -1.76 -3.27
C SER A 179 12.65 -1.40 -4.31
N VAL A 180 11.80 -0.41 -4.01
CA VAL A 180 10.76 0.09 -4.91
C VAL A 180 11.42 0.76 -6.12
N MET A 181 12.46 1.57 -5.90
CA MET A 181 13.22 2.19 -6.97
C MET A 181 13.88 1.16 -7.89
N ILE A 182 14.49 0.11 -7.32
CA ILE A 182 15.07 -0.98 -8.12
C ILE A 182 13.96 -1.70 -8.90
N SER A 183 12.83 -2.01 -8.26
CA SER A 183 11.70 -2.70 -8.90
C SER A 183 11.12 -1.90 -10.07
N LEU A 184 10.98 -0.57 -9.91
CA LEU A 184 10.58 0.33 -10.98
C LEU A 184 11.61 0.38 -12.11
N GLY A 185 12.90 0.43 -11.78
CA GLY A 185 13.98 0.45 -12.76
C GLY A 185 14.11 -0.86 -13.56
N THR A 186 13.81 -2.01 -12.94
CA THR A 186 13.87 -3.32 -13.61
C THR A 186 12.67 -3.62 -14.49
N ASP A 187 11.50 -3.06 -14.18
CA ASP A 187 10.24 -3.43 -14.85
C ASP A 187 9.42 -2.20 -15.28
N LEU A 188 10.10 -1.15 -15.75
CA LEU A 188 9.48 0.10 -16.15
C LEU A 188 8.38 -0.10 -17.22
N GLY A 189 8.62 -0.99 -18.18
CA GLY A 189 7.67 -1.29 -19.26
C GLY A 189 6.37 -1.93 -18.77
N TYR A 190 6.41 -2.80 -17.76
CA TYR A 190 5.20 -3.36 -17.15
C TYR A 190 4.36 -2.27 -16.49
N TYR A 191 5.00 -1.39 -15.72
CA TYR A 191 4.31 -0.30 -15.06
C TYR A 191 3.79 0.76 -16.04
N GLU A 192 4.52 1.07 -17.11
CA GLU A 192 4.05 1.95 -18.19
C GLU A 192 2.77 1.40 -18.82
N ASN A 193 2.76 0.11 -19.18
CA ASN A 193 1.60 -0.54 -19.77
C ASN A 193 0.41 -0.58 -18.80
N THR A 194 0.67 -0.78 -17.51
CA THR A 194 -0.36 -0.72 -16.47
C THR A 194 -0.94 0.70 -16.36
N TYR A 195 -0.11 1.74 -16.37
CA TYR A 195 -0.54 3.15 -16.41
C TYR A 195 -1.44 3.44 -17.61
N LYS A 196 -1.02 3.03 -18.80
CA LYS A 196 -1.83 3.20 -20.02
C LYS A 196 -3.16 2.47 -19.93
N GLY A 197 -3.18 1.24 -19.39
CA GLY A 197 -4.38 0.45 -19.21
C GLY A 197 -5.39 1.09 -18.24
N GLU A 198 -4.93 1.60 -17.12
CA GLU A 198 -5.79 2.28 -16.13
C GLU A 198 -6.35 3.61 -16.67
N ILE A 199 -5.53 4.41 -17.36
CA ILE A 199 -5.98 5.64 -18.03
C ILE A 199 -7.03 5.32 -19.10
N LYS A 200 -6.78 4.28 -19.91
CA LYS A 200 -7.74 3.82 -20.93
C LYS A 200 -9.06 3.42 -20.29
N THR A 201 -9.01 2.62 -19.22
CA THR A 201 -10.21 2.17 -18.49
C THR A 201 -11.00 3.35 -17.93
N MET A 202 -10.32 4.33 -17.34
CA MET A 202 -10.96 5.54 -16.81
C MET A 202 -11.65 6.36 -17.90
N ILE A 203 -11.00 6.56 -19.04
CA ILE A 203 -11.59 7.31 -20.16
C ILE A 203 -12.77 6.53 -20.75
N THR A 204 -12.66 5.21 -20.91
CA THR A 204 -13.76 4.35 -21.37
C THR A 204 -14.93 4.36 -20.40
N TYR A 205 -14.70 4.39 -19.09
CA TYR A 205 -15.76 4.50 -18.08
C TYR A 205 -16.54 5.82 -18.17
N LEU A 206 -15.89 6.89 -18.62
CA LEU A 206 -16.54 8.18 -18.86
C LEU A 206 -17.31 8.22 -20.20
N MET A 207 -17.21 7.20 -21.03
CA MET A 207 -17.97 7.12 -22.28
C MET A 207 -19.42 6.66 -21.99
N PRO A 208 -20.42 7.20 -22.72
CA PRO A 208 -21.79 6.72 -22.60
C PRO A 208 -21.88 5.23 -22.95
N GLU A 209 -22.64 4.45 -22.15
CA GLU A 209 -22.84 3.03 -22.39
C GLU A 209 -23.54 2.80 -23.72
N THR A 210 -22.92 1.99 -24.59
CA THR A 210 -23.58 1.39 -25.75
C THR A 210 -24.44 0.23 -25.26
N THR A 211 -25.71 0.46 -24.98
CA THR A 211 -26.64 -0.64 -24.71
C THR A 211 -26.88 -1.44 -25.99
N ALA A 212 -26.86 -2.78 -25.89
CA ALA A 212 -27.06 -3.69 -27.01
C ALA A 212 -28.44 -3.55 -27.69
N HIS A 213 -29.38 -2.86 -27.02
CA HIS A 213 -30.60 -2.31 -27.60
C HIS A 213 -30.78 -0.88 -27.08
N LEU A 214 -30.69 0.09 -27.99
CA LEU A 214 -31.09 1.47 -27.72
C LEU A 214 -32.61 1.54 -27.81
N ASP A 215 -33.28 1.61 -26.66
CA ASP A 215 -34.63 2.13 -26.61
C ASP A 215 -34.61 3.64 -26.38
N ILE A 216 -35.74 4.30 -26.64
CA ILE A 216 -35.84 5.76 -26.53
C ILE A 216 -35.63 6.23 -25.09
N GLU A 217 -35.89 5.36 -24.11
CA GLU A 217 -35.73 5.64 -22.69
C GLU A 217 -34.25 5.65 -22.29
N THR A 218 -33.45 4.72 -22.82
CA THR A 218 -31.98 4.68 -22.66
C THR A 218 -31.29 5.84 -23.39
N LEU A 219 -31.74 6.20 -24.59
CA LEU A 219 -31.22 7.38 -25.31
C LEU A 219 -31.41 8.68 -24.51
N ASN A 220 -32.55 8.82 -23.81
CA ASN A 220 -32.82 9.99 -22.96
C ASN A 220 -31.85 10.07 -21.75
N GLN A 221 -31.37 8.92 -21.26
CA GLN A 221 -30.41 8.85 -20.16
C GLN A 221 -28.96 9.15 -20.58
N THR A 222 -28.60 8.91 -21.85
CA THR A 222 -27.24 9.18 -22.34
C THR A 222 -26.88 10.67 -22.38
N GLY A 223 -27.87 11.59 -22.36
CA GLY A 223 -27.65 13.03 -22.41
C GLY A 223 -27.04 13.55 -23.73
N VAL A 224 -26.77 12.66 -24.69
CA VAL A 224 -26.24 12.99 -26.02
C VAL A 224 -27.33 13.55 -26.94
N PHE A 225 -28.59 13.20 -26.69
CA PHE A 225 -29.75 13.60 -27.48
C PHE A 225 -30.67 14.52 -26.68
N THR A 226 -31.12 15.61 -27.31
CA THR A 226 -32.10 16.52 -26.69
C THR A 226 -33.49 15.88 -26.65
N GLU A 227 -34.30 16.25 -25.65
CA GLU A 227 -35.71 15.83 -25.54
C GLU A 227 -36.50 16.06 -26.83
N GLU A 228 -36.20 17.14 -27.56
CA GLU A 228 -36.82 17.44 -28.85
C GLU A 228 -36.50 16.40 -29.93
N MET A 229 -35.26 15.91 -30.01
CA MET A 229 -34.87 14.87 -30.97
C MET A 229 -35.58 13.54 -30.64
N LEU A 230 -35.69 13.20 -29.35
CA LEU A 230 -36.36 11.99 -28.90
C LEU A 230 -37.86 12.01 -29.18
N GLN A 231 -38.52 13.16 -28.97
CA GLN A 231 -39.93 13.32 -29.32
C GLN A 231 -40.19 13.26 -30.83
N GLN A 232 -39.25 13.73 -31.66
CA GLN A 232 -39.37 13.59 -33.11
C GLN A 232 -39.27 12.12 -33.55
N ILE A 233 -38.34 11.36 -32.97
CA ILE A 233 -38.18 9.92 -33.24
C ILE A 233 -39.43 9.13 -32.78
N GLN A 234 -40.04 9.50 -31.65
CA GLN A 234 -41.30 8.89 -31.15
C GLN A 234 -42.52 9.16 -32.03
N ARG A 235 -42.50 10.16 -32.91
CA ARG A 235 -43.61 10.48 -33.81
C ARG A 235 -43.52 9.75 -35.15
N LEU A 236 -42.41 9.06 -35.42
CA LEU A 236 -42.20 8.36 -36.67
C LEU A 236 -42.90 6.99 -36.70
N PRO A 237 -43.29 6.52 -37.91
CA PRO A 237 -43.74 5.15 -38.15
C PRO A 237 -42.75 4.11 -37.60
N PRO A 238 -43.23 2.94 -37.13
CA PRO A 238 -42.39 1.94 -36.46
C PRO A 238 -41.18 1.51 -37.29
N GLU A 239 -41.35 1.29 -38.59
CA GLU A 239 -40.26 0.88 -39.49
C GLU A 239 -39.19 1.98 -39.67
N GLN A 240 -39.59 3.25 -39.72
CA GLN A 240 -38.65 4.38 -39.81
C GLN A 240 -37.90 4.61 -38.50
N ARG A 241 -38.57 4.36 -37.37
CA ARG A 241 -37.97 4.43 -36.03
C ARG A 241 -36.89 3.37 -35.85
N GLU A 242 -37.16 2.14 -36.27
CA GLU A 242 -36.22 1.03 -36.16
C GLU A 242 -34.98 1.24 -37.03
N GLN A 243 -35.15 1.80 -38.24
CA GLN A 243 -34.02 2.22 -39.09
C GLN A 243 -33.17 3.32 -38.44
N ILE A 244 -33.78 4.36 -37.89
CA ILE A 244 -33.05 5.46 -37.24
C ILE A 244 -32.31 4.97 -35.99
N LEU A 245 -32.91 4.08 -35.21
CA LEU A 245 -32.26 3.48 -34.04
C LEU A 245 -31.05 2.62 -34.45
N GLN A 246 -31.16 1.84 -35.53
CA GLN A 246 -30.02 1.10 -36.08
C GLN A 246 -28.93 2.01 -36.64
N GLU A 247 -29.29 3.09 -37.33
CA GLU A 247 -28.33 4.06 -37.89
C GLU A 247 -27.58 4.79 -36.76
N LEU A 248 -28.29 5.22 -35.71
CA LEU A 248 -27.71 5.78 -34.49
C LEU A 248 -26.77 4.80 -33.78
N GLN A 249 -27.16 3.53 -33.67
CA GLN A 249 -26.32 2.51 -33.06
C GLN A 249 -25.02 2.31 -33.84
N ASN A 250 -25.09 2.26 -35.18
CA ASN A 250 -23.92 2.18 -36.05
C ASN A 250 -23.04 3.43 -35.96
N GLU A 251 -23.61 4.63 -35.93
CA GLU A 251 -22.85 5.87 -35.76
C GLU A 251 -22.11 5.91 -34.42
N LEU A 252 -22.75 5.42 -33.35
CA LEU A 252 -22.16 5.37 -32.01
C LEU A 252 -21.00 4.36 -31.95
N GLU A 253 -21.12 3.20 -32.59
CA GLU A 253 -20.02 2.23 -32.73
C GLU A 253 -18.85 2.79 -33.55
N VAL A 254 -19.14 3.52 -34.63
CA VAL A 254 -18.11 4.18 -35.45
C VAL A 254 -17.40 5.29 -34.66
N GLN A 255 -18.13 6.08 -33.88
CA GLN A 255 -17.53 7.10 -33.02
C GLN A 255 -16.65 6.49 -31.94
N LYS A 256 -17.12 5.41 -31.30
CA LYS A 256 -16.34 4.68 -30.28
C LYS A 256 -15.04 4.12 -30.84
N SER A 257 -15.10 3.45 -31.99
CA SER A 257 -13.91 2.89 -32.65
C SER A 257 -12.89 3.97 -33.05
N LYS A 258 -13.35 5.11 -33.60
CA LYS A 258 -12.48 6.26 -33.90
C LYS A 258 -11.82 6.81 -32.63
N MET A 259 -12.60 6.98 -31.56
CA MET A 259 -12.11 7.48 -30.29
C MET A 259 -11.13 6.51 -29.63
N GLU A 260 -11.34 5.20 -29.71
CA GLU A 260 -10.36 4.21 -29.24
C GLU A 260 -9.04 4.28 -30.02
N ILE A 261 -9.09 4.49 -31.33
CA ILE A 261 -7.88 4.68 -32.17
C ILE A 261 -7.14 5.96 -31.76
N GLU A 262 -7.85 7.09 -31.65
CA GLU A 262 -7.26 8.35 -31.21
C GLU A 262 -6.69 8.26 -29.79
N LEU A 263 -7.40 7.60 -28.88
CA LEU A 263 -6.96 7.38 -27.50
C LEU A 263 -5.66 6.56 -27.46
N ASN A 264 -5.58 5.46 -28.20
CA ASN A 264 -4.34 4.67 -28.28
C ASN A 264 -3.20 5.52 -28.86
N SER A 265 -3.46 6.33 -29.89
CA SER A 265 -2.46 7.26 -30.46
C SER A 265 -1.98 8.31 -29.45
N ILE A 266 -2.85 8.81 -28.58
CA ILE A 266 -2.48 9.75 -27.51
C ILE A 266 -1.65 9.04 -26.45
N LEU A 267 -2.08 7.85 -26.01
CA LEU A 267 -1.40 7.05 -24.99
C LEU A 267 0.00 6.61 -25.43
N ASP A 268 0.23 6.41 -26.72
CA ASP A 268 1.54 6.07 -27.28
C ASP A 268 2.42 7.28 -27.61
N SER A 269 1.96 8.51 -27.33
CA SER A 269 2.78 9.70 -27.53
C SER A 269 3.92 9.81 -26.51
N ASP A 270 5.06 10.35 -26.95
CA ASP A 270 6.23 10.57 -26.10
C ASP A 270 5.91 11.47 -24.88
N LYS A 271 4.96 12.39 -25.03
CA LYS A 271 4.53 13.28 -23.95
C LYS A 271 3.81 12.51 -22.84
N VAL A 272 2.92 11.58 -23.21
CA VAL A 272 2.22 10.74 -22.23
C VAL A 272 3.19 9.77 -21.57
N ARG A 273 4.12 9.17 -22.32
CA ARG A 273 5.19 8.35 -21.73
C ARG A 273 6.01 9.13 -20.70
N ALA A 274 6.48 10.33 -21.03
CA ALA A 274 7.23 11.16 -20.09
C ALA A 274 6.43 11.54 -18.83
N MET A 275 5.12 11.78 -18.98
CA MET A 275 4.22 12.02 -17.85
C MET A 275 4.05 10.78 -16.97
N ILE A 276 3.96 9.59 -17.56
CA ILE A 276 3.88 8.31 -16.85
C ILE A 276 5.18 8.07 -16.07
N ASP A 277 6.35 8.26 -16.70
CA ASP A 277 7.66 8.09 -16.05
C ASP A 277 7.81 9.03 -14.86
N PHE A 278 7.41 10.30 -15.01
CA PHE A 278 7.39 11.27 -13.92
C PHE A 278 6.44 10.83 -12.80
N SER A 279 5.26 10.33 -13.15
CA SER A 279 4.27 9.85 -12.17
C SER A 279 4.81 8.66 -11.38
N LEU A 280 5.46 7.69 -12.04
CA LEU A 280 6.09 6.53 -11.40
C LEU A 280 7.19 6.95 -10.42
N LEU A 281 8.00 7.94 -10.79
CA LEU A 281 8.99 8.51 -9.87
C LEU A 281 8.31 9.17 -8.65
N MET A 282 7.22 9.90 -8.88
CA MET A 282 6.45 10.55 -7.81
C MET A 282 5.81 9.53 -6.85
N VAL A 283 5.43 8.34 -7.31
CA VAL A 283 4.92 7.26 -6.44
C VAL A 283 5.94 6.92 -5.35
N VAL A 284 7.23 6.91 -5.65
CA VAL A 284 8.29 6.66 -4.64
C VAL A 284 8.25 7.71 -3.54
N VAL A 285 8.10 8.99 -3.92
CA VAL A 285 8.00 10.12 -2.98
C VAL A 285 6.74 10.01 -2.13
N VAL A 286 5.62 9.60 -2.73
CA VAL A 286 4.35 9.38 -2.02
C VAL A 286 4.48 8.25 -1.01
N ILE A 287 5.02 7.09 -1.41
CA ILE A 287 5.25 5.95 -0.51
C ILE A 287 6.14 6.37 0.66
N TRP A 288 7.23 7.09 0.40
CA TRP A 288 8.11 7.58 1.45
C TRP A 288 7.37 8.50 2.43
N SER A 289 6.64 9.49 1.90
CA SER A 289 5.89 10.46 2.70
C SER A 289 4.84 9.79 3.58
N VAL A 290 4.14 8.80 3.03
CA VAL A 290 3.16 7.96 3.73
C VAL A 290 3.83 7.17 4.87
N LEU A 291 4.93 6.49 4.58
CA LEU A 291 5.64 5.68 5.58
C LEU A 291 6.26 6.56 6.67
N ASP A 292 6.74 7.75 6.33
CA ASP A 292 7.29 8.73 7.27
C ASP A 292 6.20 9.33 8.17
N LEU A 293 5.02 9.58 7.60
CA LEU A 293 3.82 10.00 8.33
C LEU A 293 3.36 8.92 9.30
N LEU A 294 3.23 7.66 8.84
CA LEU A 294 2.86 6.51 9.69
C LEU A 294 3.87 6.29 10.83
N LYS A 295 5.16 6.38 10.53
CA LYS A 295 6.23 6.36 11.53
C LYS A 295 5.99 7.42 12.60
N SER A 296 5.77 8.66 12.20
CA SER A 296 5.76 9.82 13.10
C SER A 296 4.45 9.96 13.88
N LEU A 297 3.31 9.65 13.27
CA LEU A 297 1.99 9.80 13.90
C LEU A 297 1.53 8.56 14.66
N VAL A 298 1.89 7.36 14.20
CA VAL A 298 1.32 6.11 14.72
C VAL A 298 2.38 5.31 15.46
N PHE A 299 3.39 4.81 14.75
CA PHE A 299 4.23 3.74 15.27
C PHE A 299 5.25 4.21 16.32
N SER A 300 5.91 5.35 16.11
CA SER A 300 6.84 5.90 17.08
C SER A 300 6.13 6.30 18.39
N PRO A 301 5.00 7.03 18.37
CA PRO A 301 4.21 7.29 19.57
C PRO A 301 3.74 6.01 20.27
N PHE A 302 3.25 5.04 19.50
CA PHE A 302 2.79 3.76 20.04
C PHE A 302 3.90 3.00 20.77
N ALA A 303 5.11 2.92 20.20
CA ALA A 303 6.28 2.34 20.87
C ALA A 303 6.65 3.13 22.14
N GLY A 304 6.54 4.46 22.12
CA GLY A 304 6.71 5.29 23.32
C GLY A 304 5.70 4.96 24.43
N LEU A 305 4.44 4.72 24.09
CA LEU A 305 3.42 4.29 25.06
C LEU A 305 3.74 2.92 25.64
N LEU A 306 4.11 1.94 24.81
CA LEU A 306 4.47 0.59 25.24
C LEU A 306 5.66 0.58 26.19
N THR A 307 6.71 1.36 25.90
CA THR A 307 7.88 1.49 26.79
C THR A 307 7.56 2.18 28.12
N THR A 308 6.51 3.02 28.16
CA THR A 308 6.06 3.67 29.39
C THR A 308 5.30 2.69 30.28
N ILE A 309 4.31 1.98 29.72
CA ILE A 309 3.45 1.03 30.46
C ILE A 309 4.27 -0.12 31.07
N THR A 310 5.23 -0.65 30.32
CA THR A 310 6.07 -1.79 30.76
C THR A 310 7.11 -1.41 31.82
N ALA A 311 7.37 -0.12 32.01
CA ALA A 311 8.25 0.40 33.04
C ALA A 311 7.53 0.77 34.34
N GLU A 312 6.22 1.03 34.30
CA GLU A 312 5.42 1.28 35.52
C GLU A 312 5.11 0.01 36.30
N ARG A 313 5.09 -1.15 35.62
CA ARG A 313 4.85 -2.45 36.28
C ARG A 313 6.06 -3.05 37.01
N ASN A 314 7.26 -2.49 36.91
CA ASN A 314 8.44 -2.92 37.68
C ASN A 314 9.25 -1.70 38.18
N PRO A 315 8.83 -1.04 39.27
CA PRO A 315 9.64 -0.01 39.93
C PRO A 315 10.68 -0.61 40.90
N VAL A 316 10.61 -1.91 41.21
CA VAL A 316 11.45 -2.56 42.22
C VAL A 316 11.79 -3.97 41.75
N LEU A 317 12.95 -4.13 41.13
CA LEU A 317 13.82 -5.30 41.12
C LEU A 317 15.22 -4.83 40.70
#